data_AF-A0A843H8S9-F1
#
_entry.id   AF-A0A843H8S9-F1
#
_cell.length_a   1.000
_cell.length_b   1.000
_cell.length_c   1.000
_cell.angle_alpha   90.00
_cell.angle_beta   90.00
_cell.angle_gamma   90.00
#
_symmetry.space_group_name_H-M   'P 1'
#
loop_
_entity.id
_entity.type
_entity.pdbx_description
1 polymer ?
#
loop_
_entity_poly.entity_id
_entity_poly.type
_entity_poly.pdbx_seq_one_letter_code
_entity_poly.pdbx_strand_id
1 'polypeptide(L)' 'MSMRFRSGVMVYILTGKVMSVYTTDGTKVWCKFFNTIDEAREQFLALV' A
#
# COMPACT_ATOMS: atom_id res chain seq x y z
N MET A 1 7.77 1.21 9.03
CA MET A 1 7.34 1.06 7.63
C MET A 1 7.08 -0.41 7.38
N SER A 2 5.89 -0.77 6.88
CA SER A 2 5.54 -2.17 6.61
C SER A 2 5.43 -2.38 5.11
N MET A 3 6.09 -3.43 4.61
CA MET A 3 6.08 -3.84 3.20
C MET A 3 5.43 -5.22 3.10
N ARG A 4 4.51 -5.38 2.16
CA ARG A 4 3.77 -6.63 1.94
C ARG A 4 3.72 -6.95 0.45
N PHE A 5 3.80 -8.24 0.13
CA PHE A 5 3.96 -8.74 -1.24
C PHE A 5 2.84 -9.72 -1.59
N ARG A 6 2.16 -9.53 -2.73
CA ARG A 6 1.23 -10.53 -3.30
C ARG A 6 1.07 -10.33 -4.81
N SER A 7 1.05 -11.43 -5.56
CA SER A 7 0.70 -11.48 -7.00
C SER A 7 1.42 -10.46 -7.91
N GLY A 8 2.72 -10.24 -7.70
CA GLY A 8 3.49 -9.30 -8.54
C GLY A 8 3.42 -7.83 -8.10
N VAL A 9 2.82 -7.55 -6.95
CA VAL A 9 2.63 -6.20 -6.42
C VAL A 9 3.24 -6.07 -5.02
N MET A 10 4.04 -5.02 -4.83
CA MET A 10 4.61 -4.57 -3.55
C MET A 10 3.79 -3.41 -2.99
N VAL A 11 3.29 -3.55 -1.76
CA VAL A 11 2.55 -2.50 -1.07
C VAL A 11 3.37 -1.98 0.11
N TYR A 12 3.55 -0.66 0.17
CA TYR A 12 4.25 0.04 1.24
C TYR A 12 3.26 0.89 2.05
N ILE A 13 3.25 0.67 3.36
CA ILE A 13 2.49 1.50 4.30
C ILE A 13 3.48 2.33 5.12
N LEU A 14 3.45 3.63 4.87
CA LEU A 14 4.21 4.65 5.55
C LEU A 14 3.29 5.32 6.58
N THR A 15 3.66 5.17 7.85
CA THR A 15 3.11 5.91 9.01
C THR A 15 1.58 5.94 9.14
N GLY A 16 0.88 4.93 8.61
CA GLY A 16 -0.58 4.81 8.71
C GLY A 16 -1.37 5.90 7.95
N LYS A 17 -0.70 6.83 7.26
CA LYS A 17 -1.31 7.91 6.50
C LYS A 17 -1.04 7.81 5.00
N VAL A 18 -0.09 6.97 4.57
CA VAL A 18 0.29 6.87 3.16
C VAL A 18 0.45 5.42 2.76
N MET A 19 -0.22 5.04 1.68
CA MET A 19 0.01 3.76 1.00
C MET A 19 0.55 4.01 -0.39
N SER A 20 1.60 3.29 -0.75
CA SER A 20 2.15 3.27 -2.10
C SER A 20 2.19 1.84 -2.63
N VAL A 21 1.73 1.66 -3.85
CA VAL A 21 1.63 0.36 -4.53
C VAL A 21 2.57 0.38 -5.72
N TYR A 22 3.40 -0.64 -5.81
CA TYR A 22 4.41 -0.83 -6.84
C TYR A 22 4.26 -2.22 -7.45
N THR A 23 4.65 -2.39 -8.70
CA THR A 23 4.86 -3.70 -9.30
C THR A 23 6.21 -4.29 -8.87
N THR A 24 6.41 -5.59 -9.08
CA THR A 24 7.66 -6.30 -8.76
C THR A 24 8.91 -5.76 -9.44
N ASP A 25 8.75 -5.10 -10.57
CA ASP A 25 9.82 -4.42 -11.32
C ASP A 25 10.23 -3.09 -10.67
N GLY A 26 9.56 -2.68 -9.58
CA GLY A 26 9.80 -1.41 -8.89
C GLY A 26 9.03 -0.23 -9.48
N THR A 27 8.21 -0.43 -10.52
CA THR A 27 7.39 0.64 -11.09
C THR A 27 6.27 1.03 -10.13
N LYS A 28 6.15 2.32 -9.84
CA LYS A 28 5.09 2.84 -8.97
C LYS A 28 3.77 2.85 -9.74
N VAL A 29 2.80 2.08 -9.28
CA VAL A 29 1.47 1.99 -9.89
C VAL A 29 0.53 3.02 -9.31
N TRP A 30 0.56 3.20 -7.98
CA TRP A 30 -0.39 4.07 -7.29
C TRP A 30 0.13 4.58 -5.95
N CYS A 31 -0.42 5.69 -5.49
CA CYS A 31 -0.17 6.26 -4.16
C CYS A 31 -1.42 6.97 -3.68
N LYS A 32 -1.78 6.74 -2.42
CA LYS A 32 -2.88 7.43 -1.77
C LYS A 32 -2.53 7.80 -0.34
N PHE A 33 -2.92 9.02 0.00
CA PHE A 33 -2.93 9.51 1.36
C PHE A 33 -4.29 9.18 1.98
N PHE A 34 -4.25 8.69 3.21
CA PHE A 34 -5.41 8.37 4.01
C PHE A 34 -5.44 9.29 5.23
N ASN A 35 -6.63 9.68 5.64
CA ASN A 35 -6.79 10.55 6.80
C ASN A 35 -6.62 9.76 8.09
N THR A 36 -6.98 8.48 8.07
CA THR A 36 -6.89 7.57 9.21
C THR A 36 -6.17 6.27 8.85
N ILE A 37 -5.67 5.60 9.89
CA ILE A 37 -5.00 4.31 9.75
C ILE A 37 -6.02 3.24 9.34
N ASP A 38 -7.26 3.33 9.80
CA ASP A 38 -8.31 2.37 9.50
C ASP A 38 -8.69 2.39 8.01
N GLU A 39 -8.81 3.57 7.39
CA GLU A 39 -9.03 3.68 5.95
C GLU A 39 -7.88 3.03 5.15
N ALA A 40 -6.63 3.27 5.57
CA ALA A 40 -5.47 2.67 4.93
C ALA A 40 -5.46 1.14 5.11
N ARG A 41 -5.89 0.63 6.27
CA ARG A 41 -5.99 -0.80 6.54
C ARG A 41 -7.10 -1.46 5.76
N GLU A 42 -8.27 -0.85 5.63
CA GLU A 42 -9.37 -1.37 4.82
C GLU A 42 -8.98 -1.45 3.35
N GLN A 43 -8.31 -0.42 2.81
CA GLN A 43 -7.78 -0.48 1.45
C GLN A 43 -6.70 -1.56 1.29
N PHE A 44 -5.82 -1.70 2.29
CA PHE A 44 -4.82 -2.78 2.29
C PHE A 44 -5.50 -4.15 2.23
N LEU A 45 -6.51 -4.38 3.06
CA LEU A 45 -7.26 -5.63 3.10
C LEU A 45 -8.08 -5.85 1.83
N ALA A 46 -8.59 -4.79 1.19
CA ALA A 46 -9.28 -4.89 -0.10
C ALA A 46 -8.33 -5.25 -1.26
N LEU A 47 -7.03 -4.97 -1.11
CA LEU A 47 -5.99 -5.27 -2.10
C LEU A 47 -5.33 -6.65 -1.89
N VAL A 48 -5.53 -7.29 -0.73
CA VAL A 48 -4.87 -8.54 -0.32
C VAL A 48 -5.86 -9.69 -0.26
#